data_AF-A0A423MAD8-F1
#
_entry.id   AF-A0A423MAD8-F1
#
_cell.length_a   1.000
_cell.length_b   1.000
_cell.length_c   1.000
_cell.angle_alpha   90.00
_cell.angle_beta   90.00
_cell.angle_gamma   90.00
#
_symmetry.space_group_name_H-M   'P 1'
#
loop_
_entity.id
_entity.type
_entity.pdbx_description
1 polymer ?
#
loop_
_entity_poly.entity_id
_entity_poly.type
_entity_poly.pdbx_seq_one_letter_code
_entity_poly.pdbx_strand_id
1 'polypeptide(L)'
;MLVFAYTTVSESAVQLLKCMDVFSSHLRLAGKDKPVVHAQRSLPIYLALRASYNLHAWLTGSLSSTADLVRARTLLETAEEILPALDGGSSRLCNSELAMTTRLQGVHGAKFPALRAFEDQTLNSFAHATNKEKLRLLVQLKKIRDQQAKLAGFENYIEVRQRFDLSIDTPGAISFLTHLNDGATSLCTNARDERDRCDPSTKNRSIVFDNILPITGVRRLLEIIVRDEFGLDLVSLNADCDSTRELMLFELCSTCEVIGYVLFDLRVKEPGFSGNRTLPITQRASVEDSIQLPIVLCSCEVNSAGGKISYGALLSIFHEFGHALDHVLDKKEGLSARPVDELEVASRYVEHILRKSMSNGAFESVFPKVMNESLKASIKLMLRNQFLIQTPVELLFSLFELKLYQSNDVSRVEDVASLFNKAQAKITCAHDVSFETMLGRFSMASVAKYQCANYAYLWSHSFIAESSSLAAAECRDGGLHGRLTEYQCRDSRTRSARLIKTLSTL
;
A
#
# COMPACT_ATOMS: atom_id res chain seq x y z
N MET A 1 8.26 19.72 -9.61
CA MET A 1 8.59 20.51 -8.40
C MET A 1 7.26 20.88 -7.80
N LEU A 2 6.90 20.34 -6.64
CA LEU A 2 5.56 20.50 -6.07
C LEU A 2 5.48 21.82 -5.29
N VAL A 3 4.26 22.33 -5.12
CA VAL A 3 3.97 23.59 -4.42
C VAL A 3 4.61 23.55 -3.03
N PHE A 4 5.46 24.53 -2.76
CA PHE A 4 6.09 24.66 -1.45
C PHE A 4 5.08 25.20 -0.43
N ALA A 5 5.03 24.57 0.74
CA ALA A 5 4.10 24.95 1.83
C ALA A 5 4.33 26.37 2.37
N TYR A 6 5.45 26.99 2.01
CA TYR A 6 5.87 28.34 2.43
C TYR A 6 5.66 29.43 1.38
N THR A 7 5.00 29.13 0.25
CA THR A 7 4.75 30.12 -0.81
C THR A 7 3.47 30.91 -0.56
N THR A 8 3.44 32.17 -1.01
CA THR A 8 2.20 32.93 -1.03
C THR A 8 1.17 32.25 -1.92
N VAL A 9 -0.12 32.54 -1.72
CA VAL A 9 -1.20 32.05 -2.58
C VAL A 9 -0.91 32.36 -4.06
N SER A 10 -0.42 33.55 -4.39
CA SER A 10 -0.11 33.88 -5.78
C SER A 10 1.05 33.04 -6.35
N GLU A 11 2.11 32.82 -5.57
CA GLU A 11 3.27 32.02 -6.01
C GLU A 11 2.95 30.54 -6.17
N SER A 12 2.16 29.96 -5.24
CA SER A 12 1.71 28.57 -5.33
C SER A 12 0.85 28.32 -6.57
N ALA A 13 -0.03 29.26 -6.95
CA ALA A 13 -0.83 29.18 -8.18
C ALA A 13 0.06 29.13 -9.43
N VAL A 14 1.06 30.02 -9.50
CA VAL A 14 2.00 30.08 -10.63
C VAL A 14 2.84 28.80 -10.72
N GLN A 15 3.31 28.27 -9.60
CA GLN A 15 4.07 27.02 -9.56
C GLN A 15 3.22 25.82 -10.00
N LEU A 16 1.99 25.73 -9.49
CA LEU A 16 1.03 24.70 -9.88
C LEU A 16 0.79 24.72 -11.39
N LEU A 17 0.47 25.89 -11.95
CA LEU A 17 0.18 26.03 -13.38
C LEU A 17 1.39 25.69 -14.24
N LYS A 18 2.60 26.13 -13.87
CA LYS A 18 3.84 25.74 -14.56
C LYS A 18 4.02 24.22 -14.58
N CYS A 19 3.78 23.55 -13.46
CA CYS A 19 3.91 22.10 -13.39
C CYS A 19 2.83 21.39 -14.21
N MET A 20 1.61 21.93 -14.24
CA MET A 20 0.53 21.42 -15.08
C MET A 20 0.76 21.62 -16.57
N ASP A 21 1.33 22.74 -16.99
CA ASP A 21 1.67 22.98 -18.39
C ASP A 21 2.78 22.03 -18.86
N VAL A 22 3.78 21.77 -18.02
CA VAL A 22 4.83 20.77 -18.29
C VAL A 22 4.23 19.37 -18.37
N PHE A 23 3.31 19.03 -17.45
CA PHE A 23 2.64 17.73 -17.43
C PHE A 23 1.71 17.52 -18.62
N SER A 24 0.89 18.51 -18.97
CA SER A 24 0.02 18.50 -20.15
C SER A 24 0.83 18.36 -21.44
N SER A 25 1.98 19.03 -21.53
CA SER A 25 2.91 18.89 -22.66
C SER A 25 3.49 17.47 -22.72
N HIS A 26 3.84 16.88 -21.58
CA HIS A 26 4.24 15.47 -21.50
C HIS A 26 3.13 14.50 -21.93
N LEU A 27 1.89 14.71 -21.49
CA LEU A 27 0.74 13.88 -21.88
C LEU A 27 0.45 13.98 -23.38
N ARG A 28 0.54 15.18 -23.97
CA ARG A 28 0.36 15.39 -25.42
C ARG A 28 1.43 14.69 -26.25
N LEU A 29 2.67 14.66 -25.78
CA LEU A 29 3.78 13.93 -26.42
C LEU A 29 3.61 12.41 -26.25
N ALA A 30 3.16 11.97 -25.07
CA ALA A 30 2.86 10.56 -24.77
C ALA A 30 1.79 9.98 -25.71
N GLY A 31 0.74 10.76 -26.01
CA GLY A 31 -0.33 10.36 -26.91
C GLY A 31 0.05 10.24 -28.39
N LYS A 32 1.24 10.70 -28.82
CA LYS A 32 1.68 10.65 -30.22
C LYS A 32 2.74 9.59 -30.50
N ASP A 33 3.72 9.38 -29.62
CA ASP A 33 4.94 8.64 -30.01
C ASP A 33 5.33 7.45 -29.13
N LYS A 34 4.68 7.20 -27.98
CA LYS A 34 4.85 6.00 -27.12
C LYS A 34 3.90 6.09 -25.90
N PRO A 35 2.66 5.60 -25.98
CA PRO A 35 1.68 5.77 -24.90
C PRO A 35 2.16 5.16 -23.58
N VAL A 36 2.82 4.01 -23.62
CA VAL A 36 3.00 3.12 -22.46
C VAL A 36 4.14 3.49 -21.50
N VAL A 37 5.24 4.10 -21.96
CA VAL A 37 6.38 4.45 -21.07
C VAL A 37 6.12 5.76 -20.32
N HIS A 38 5.39 6.68 -20.94
CA HIS A 38 4.99 7.94 -20.32
C HIS A 38 3.84 7.77 -19.33
N ALA A 39 2.99 6.77 -19.55
CA ALA A 39 1.93 6.29 -18.68
C ALA A 39 2.31 6.19 -17.19
N GLN A 40 3.37 5.41 -16.94
CA GLN A 40 3.75 4.93 -15.61
C GLN A 40 4.33 6.04 -14.72
N ARG A 41 4.94 7.05 -15.35
CA ARG A 41 5.43 8.26 -14.67
C ARG A 41 4.33 9.30 -14.47
N SER A 42 3.26 9.23 -15.27
CA SER A 42 2.25 10.28 -15.33
C SER A 42 1.23 10.19 -14.21
N LEU A 43 0.89 8.98 -13.72
CA LEU A 43 -0.11 8.82 -12.65
C LEU A 43 0.34 9.41 -11.30
N PRO A 44 1.55 9.14 -10.78
CA PRO A 44 2.02 9.79 -9.54
C PRO A 44 2.12 11.30 -9.68
N ILE A 45 2.54 11.79 -10.85
CA ILE A 45 2.64 13.22 -11.14
C ILE A 45 1.23 13.83 -11.19
N TYR A 46 0.27 13.18 -11.84
CA TYR A 46 -1.13 13.58 -11.87
C TYR A 46 -1.72 13.66 -10.47
N LEU A 47 -1.56 12.61 -9.66
CA LEU A 47 -2.08 12.58 -8.29
C LEU A 47 -1.41 13.65 -7.42
N ALA A 48 -0.12 13.90 -7.60
CA ALA A 48 0.59 14.96 -6.91
C ALA A 48 0.16 16.37 -7.36
N LEU A 49 -0.10 16.57 -8.66
CA LEU A 49 -0.64 17.81 -9.22
C LEU A 49 -2.08 18.04 -8.77
N ARG A 50 -2.90 16.99 -8.71
CA ARG A 50 -4.27 17.03 -8.19
C ARG A 50 -4.29 17.34 -6.70
N ALA A 51 -3.45 16.69 -5.91
CA ALA A 51 -3.27 17.03 -4.50
C ALA A 51 -2.82 18.48 -4.32
N SER A 52 -1.87 18.94 -5.12
CA SER A 52 -1.39 20.33 -5.10
C SER A 52 -2.49 21.32 -5.49
N TYR A 53 -3.30 20.99 -6.51
CA TYR A 53 -4.48 21.75 -6.90
C TYR A 53 -5.52 21.82 -5.78
N ASN A 54 -5.85 20.68 -5.16
CA ASN A 54 -6.80 20.60 -4.06
C ASN A 54 -6.32 21.40 -2.84
N LEU A 55 -5.04 21.30 -2.50
CA LEU A 55 -4.42 22.08 -1.41
C LEU A 55 -4.48 23.59 -1.69
N HIS A 56 -4.18 23.99 -2.93
CA HIS A 56 -4.21 25.39 -3.32
C HIS A 56 -5.64 25.96 -3.39
N ALA A 57 -6.60 25.21 -3.93
CA ALA A 57 -8.02 25.58 -3.93
C ALA A 57 -8.57 25.73 -2.50
N TRP A 58 -8.05 24.95 -1.56
CA TRP A 58 -8.35 25.12 -0.13
C TRP A 58 -7.74 26.41 0.43
N LEU A 59 -6.43 26.65 0.25
CA LEU A 59 -5.73 27.85 0.74
C LEU A 59 -6.39 29.17 0.26
N THR A 60 -7.02 29.14 -0.92
CA THR A 60 -7.69 30.29 -1.53
C THR A 60 -9.16 30.44 -1.15
N GLY A 61 -9.75 29.45 -0.45
CA GLY A 61 -11.17 29.40 -0.17
C GLY A 61 -12.07 29.25 -1.41
N SER A 62 -11.52 28.89 -2.58
CA SER A 62 -12.29 28.80 -3.82
C SER A 62 -11.71 27.80 -4.83
N LEU A 63 -12.59 27.03 -5.47
CA LEU A 63 -12.27 26.16 -6.61
C LEU A 63 -12.28 26.93 -7.96
N SER A 64 -12.59 28.22 -7.94
CA SER A 64 -12.94 28.98 -9.16
C SER A 64 -12.57 30.47 -9.12
N SER A 65 -11.76 30.92 -8.16
CA SER A 65 -11.50 32.36 -7.97
C SER A 65 -10.52 32.97 -8.95
N THR A 66 -9.70 32.18 -9.65
CA THR A 66 -8.69 32.68 -10.60
C THR A 66 -8.75 31.93 -11.93
N ALA A 67 -8.46 32.64 -13.03
CA ALA A 67 -8.37 32.04 -14.36
C ALA A 67 -7.33 30.89 -14.43
N ASP A 68 -6.26 31.01 -13.63
CA ASP A 68 -5.22 29.99 -13.53
C ASP A 68 -5.74 28.71 -12.87
N LEU A 69 -6.60 28.80 -11.86
CA LEU A 69 -7.20 27.62 -11.22
C LEU A 69 -8.21 26.92 -12.11
N VAL A 70 -9.02 27.67 -12.84
CA VAL A 70 -9.94 27.10 -13.84
C VAL A 70 -9.15 26.33 -14.90
N ARG A 71 -8.05 26.91 -15.38
CA ARG A 71 -7.16 26.24 -16.35
C ARG A 71 -6.50 24.99 -15.75
N ALA A 72 -6.00 25.07 -14.53
CA ALA A 72 -5.42 23.93 -13.83
C ALA A 72 -6.42 22.77 -13.68
N ARG A 73 -7.67 23.08 -13.31
CA ARG A 73 -8.76 22.12 -13.22
C ARG A 73 -9.03 21.44 -14.57
N THR A 74 -9.18 22.21 -15.65
CA THR A 74 -9.41 21.65 -16.98
C THR A 74 -8.27 20.72 -17.42
N LEU A 75 -7.02 21.08 -17.09
CA LEU A 75 -5.86 20.24 -17.39
C LEU A 75 -5.87 18.93 -16.60
N LEU A 76 -6.34 18.94 -15.34
CA LEU A 76 -6.52 17.73 -14.55
C LEU A 76 -7.64 16.84 -15.11
N GLU A 77 -8.82 17.41 -15.40
CA GLU A 77 -9.96 16.69 -15.97
C GLU A 77 -9.57 16.05 -17.31
N THR A 78 -8.84 16.78 -18.16
CA THR A 78 -8.32 16.22 -19.43
C THR A 78 -7.31 15.09 -19.19
N ALA A 79 -6.43 15.22 -18.19
CA ALA A 79 -5.47 14.18 -17.86
C ALA A 79 -6.16 12.92 -17.32
N GLU A 80 -7.22 13.09 -16.53
CA GLU A 80 -8.04 12.02 -15.96
C GLU A 80 -8.70 11.16 -17.03
N GLU A 81 -9.13 11.74 -18.15
CA GLU A 81 -9.68 10.97 -19.28
C GLU A 81 -8.62 10.13 -20.00
N ILE A 82 -7.34 10.51 -19.93
CA ILE A 82 -6.22 9.88 -20.65
C ILE A 82 -5.54 8.79 -19.82
N LEU A 83 -5.45 8.95 -18.50
CA LEU A 83 -4.72 8.07 -17.59
C LEU A 83 -5.28 6.63 -17.41
N PRO A 84 -6.58 6.34 -17.58
CA PRO A 84 -7.12 4.97 -17.51
C PRO A 84 -6.53 4.02 -18.57
N ALA A 85 -5.95 4.55 -19.65
CA ALA A 85 -5.25 3.78 -20.68
C ALA A 85 -3.77 3.49 -20.32
N LEU A 86 -3.32 3.94 -19.14
CA LEU A 86 -1.92 4.16 -18.81
C LEU A 86 -1.52 3.52 -17.45
N ASP A 87 -2.30 2.58 -16.93
CA ASP A 87 -2.02 1.90 -15.65
C ASP A 87 -0.85 0.91 -15.77
N GLY A 88 0.37 1.45 -15.74
CA GLY A 88 1.57 0.69 -15.45
C GLY A 88 2.23 1.26 -14.21
N GLY A 89 2.56 0.38 -13.27
CA GLY A 89 2.96 0.73 -11.91
C GLY A 89 3.99 1.86 -11.83
N SER A 90 3.64 2.87 -11.04
CA SER A 90 4.59 3.85 -10.50
C SER A 90 5.78 3.14 -9.87
N SER A 91 6.97 3.39 -10.38
CA SER A 91 8.16 3.37 -9.53
C SER A 91 9.09 4.50 -9.95
N ARG A 92 9.42 5.38 -8.99
CA ARG A 92 10.80 5.87 -8.91
C ARG A 92 11.70 4.64 -8.92
N LEU A 93 12.86 4.73 -9.57
CA LEU A 93 13.83 3.63 -9.57
C LEU A 93 14.00 3.13 -8.13
N CYS A 94 13.63 1.88 -7.86
CA CYS A 94 13.89 1.30 -6.54
C CYS A 94 15.41 1.13 -6.36
N ASN A 95 15.87 0.93 -5.13
CA ASN A 95 17.31 0.92 -4.83
C ASN A 95 18.05 -0.15 -5.64
N SER A 96 17.44 -1.32 -5.84
CA SER A 96 17.97 -2.36 -6.73
C SER A 96 18.13 -1.88 -8.18
N GLU A 97 17.17 -1.17 -8.73
CA GLU A 97 17.22 -0.64 -10.09
C GLU A 97 18.27 0.46 -10.24
N LEU A 98 18.38 1.35 -9.26
CA LEU A 98 19.41 2.37 -9.23
C LEU A 98 20.80 1.74 -9.12
N ALA A 99 20.95 0.72 -8.28
CA ALA A 99 22.21 -0.01 -8.12
C ALA A 99 22.62 -0.75 -9.41
N MET A 100 21.68 -1.45 -10.05
CA MET A 100 21.93 -2.11 -11.34
C MET A 100 22.30 -1.09 -12.42
N THR A 101 21.54 0.02 -12.52
CA THR A 101 21.82 1.08 -13.50
C THR A 101 23.20 1.68 -13.29
N THR A 102 23.57 1.98 -12.04
CA THR A 102 24.88 2.56 -11.68
C THR A 102 26.02 1.62 -12.03
N ARG A 103 25.91 0.32 -11.70
CA ARG A 103 26.93 -0.69 -12.04
C ARG A 103 27.10 -0.89 -13.55
N LEU A 104 26.07 -0.60 -14.32
CA LEU A 104 26.03 -0.82 -15.76
C LEU A 104 26.38 0.42 -16.59
N GLN A 105 26.62 1.56 -15.94
CA GLN A 105 27.12 2.77 -16.60
C GLN A 105 28.45 2.45 -17.29
N GLY A 106 28.46 2.52 -18.63
CA GLY A 106 29.66 2.36 -19.47
C GLY A 106 29.98 0.93 -19.96
N VAL A 107 29.40 -0.13 -19.39
CA VAL A 107 29.81 -1.53 -19.70
C VAL A 107 28.86 -2.26 -20.67
N HIS A 108 27.56 -1.97 -20.64
CA HIS A 108 26.54 -2.68 -21.44
C HIS A 108 25.50 -1.74 -22.08
N GLY A 109 25.95 -0.60 -22.63
CA GLY A 109 25.16 0.60 -22.93
C GLY A 109 23.83 0.45 -23.69
N ALA A 110 23.61 -0.62 -24.46
CA ALA A 110 22.33 -0.87 -25.15
C ALA A 110 21.50 -2.03 -24.57
N LYS A 111 22.13 -3.01 -23.90
CA LYS A 111 21.46 -4.28 -23.52
C LYS A 111 20.57 -4.12 -22.30
N PHE A 112 21.01 -3.39 -21.29
CA PHE A 112 20.21 -3.15 -20.08
C PHE A 112 18.98 -2.28 -20.34
N PRO A 113 19.07 -1.12 -21.06
CA PRO A 113 17.89 -0.35 -21.44
C PRO A 113 16.87 -1.16 -22.27
N ALA A 114 17.34 -2.05 -23.15
CA ALA A 114 16.44 -2.93 -23.91
C ALA A 114 15.69 -3.92 -23.01
N LEU A 115 16.39 -4.59 -22.06
CA LEU A 115 15.75 -5.48 -21.09
C LEU A 115 14.75 -4.74 -20.21
N ARG A 116 15.03 -3.49 -19.83
CA ARG A 116 14.08 -2.63 -19.10
C ARG A 116 12.82 -2.35 -19.91
N ALA A 117 12.97 -1.95 -21.18
CA ALA A 117 11.82 -1.74 -22.05
C ALA A 117 10.96 -3.00 -22.21
N PHE A 118 11.59 -4.19 -22.28
CA PHE A 118 10.87 -5.46 -22.30
C PHE A 118 10.17 -5.77 -20.98
N GLU A 119 10.80 -5.49 -19.84
CA GLU A 119 10.15 -5.64 -18.52
C GLU A 119 8.90 -4.77 -18.45
N ASP A 120 9.01 -3.49 -18.79
CA ASP A 120 7.90 -2.54 -18.78
C ASP A 120 6.77 -3.04 -19.67
N GLN A 121 7.06 -3.45 -20.91
CA GLN A 121 6.06 -4.01 -21.82
C GLN A 121 5.38 -5.26 -21.24
N THR A 122 6.14 -6.13 -20.58
CA THR A 122 5.62 -7.36 -19.97
C THR A 122 4.71 -7.04 -18.78
N LEU A 123 5.08 -6.07 -17.94
CA LEU A 123 4.26 -5.59 -16.82
C LEU A 123 2.94 -4.99 -17.31
N ASN A 124 2.96 -4.17 -18.36
CA ASN A 124 1.73 -3.60 -18.92
C ASN A 124 0.82 -4.69 -19.51
N SER A 125 1.40 -5.70 -20.16
CA SER A 125 0.63 -6.87 -20.61
C SER A 125 0.02 -7.64 -19.43
N PHE A 126 0.71 -7.67 -18.29
CA PHE A 126 0.25 -8.36 -17.08
C PHE A 126 -1.02 -7.73 -16.47
N ALA A 127 -1.18 -6.41 -16.56
CA ALA A 127 -2.30 -5.68 -15.98
C ALA A 127 -3.66 -6.13 -16.53
N HIS A 128 -3.69 -6.54 -17.81
CA HIS A 128 -4.91 -6.94 -18.52
C HIS A 128 -4.97 -8.44 -18.84
N ALA A 129 -3.99 -9.22 -18.37
CA ALA A 129 -3.86 -10.64 -18.68
C ALA A 129 -4.88 -11.51 -17.95
N THR A 130 -5.42 -12.50 -18.65
CA THR A 130 -6.12 -13.64 -18.05
C THR A 130 -5.17 -14.48 -17.19
N ASN A 131 -5.68 -15.30 -16.27
CA ASN A 131 -4.84 -16.17 -15.42
C ASN A 131 -3.88 -17.06 -16.23
N LYS A 132 -4.31 -17.55 -17.40
CA LYS A 132 -3.48 -18.37 -18.29
C LYS A 132 -2.35 -17.58 -18.92
N GLU A 133 -2.59 -16.32 -19.28
CA GLU A 133 -1.57 -15.43 -19.84
C GLU A 133 -0.57 -14.97 -18.77
N LYS A 134 -1.05 -14.67 -17.56
CA LYS A 134 -0.21 -14.31 -16.40
C LYS A 134 0.91 -15.33 -16.18
N LEU A 135 0.62 -16.61 -16.33
CA LEU A 135 1.60 -17.69 -16.17
C LEU A 135 2.80 -17.57 -17.14
N ARG A 136 2.54 -17.25 -18.41
CA ARG A 136 3.61 -17.02 -19.40
C ARG A 136 4.37 -15.73 -19.09
N LEU A 137 3.65 -14.68 -18.69
CA LEU A 137 4.25 -13.39 -18.35
C LEU A 137 5.12 -13.49 -17.08
N LEU A 138 4.78 -14.33 -16.10
CA LEU A 138 5.62 -14.58 -14.92
C LEU A 138 6.98 -15.19 -15.31
N VAL A 139 6.98 -16.19 -16.19
CA VAL A 139 8.22 -16.81 -16.71
C VAL A 139 9.05 -15.77 -17.46
N GLN A 140 8.39 -14.94 -18.29
CA GLN A 140 9.04 -13.87 -19.03
C GLN A 140 9.65 -12.80 -18.11
N LEU A 141 8.89 -12.31 -17.12
CA LEU A 141 9.35 -11.33 -16.14
C LEU A 141 10.57 -11.87 -15.37
N LYS A 142 10.48 -13.10 -14.85
CA LYS A 142 11.62 -13.72 -14.16
C LYS A 142 12.85 -13.79 -15.05
N LYS A 143 12.71 -14.26 -16.29
CA LYS A 143 13.83 -14.36 -17.24
C LYS A 143 14.48 -13.01 -17.52
N ILE A 144 13.68 -11.97 -17.78
CA ILE A 144 14.17 -10.62 -18.04
C ILE A 144 14.93 -10.09 -16.83
N ARG A 145 14.37 -10.25 -15.63
CA ARG A 145 14.93 -9.78 -14.37
C ARG A 145 16.22 -10.49 -13.99
N ASP A 146 16.28 -11.81 -14.15
CA ASP A 146 17.51 -12.57 -13.93
C ASP A 146 18.60 -12.18 -14.93
N GLN A 147 18.24 -11.85 -16.18
CA GLN A 147 19.19 -11.32 -17.16
C GLN A 147 19.71 -9.94 -16.77
N GLN A 148 18.84 -9.04 -16.25
CA GLN A 148 19.26 -7.75 -15.72
C GLN A 148 20.23 -7.91 -14.54
N ALA A 149 19.89 -8.79 -13.58
CA ALA A 149 20.72 -9.10 -12.42
C ALA A 149 22.10 -9.64 -12.82
N LYS A 150 22.13 -10.60 -13.76
CA LYS A 150 23.38 -11.18 -14.29
C LYS A 150 24.27 -10.15 -14.97
N LEU A 151 23.69 -9.23 -15.74
CA LEU A 151 24.47 -8.13 -16.32
C LEU A 151 25.09 -7.23 -15.25
N ALA A 152 24.39 -7.00 -14.13
CA ALA A 152 24.86 -6.21 -13.00
C ALA A 152 25.80 -6.97 -12.03
N GLY A 153 26.16 -8.22 -12.35
CA GLY A 153 27.09 -9.04 -11.57
C GLY A 153 26.46 -9.77 -10.38
N PHE A 154 25.17 -10.07 -10.44
CA PHE A 154 24.45 -10.88 -9.44
C PHE A 154 24.03 -12.23 -10.05
N GLU A 155 23.80 -13.24 -9.20
CA GLU A 155 23.40 -14.58 -9.63
C GLU A 155 21.99 -14.58 -10.25
N ASN A 156 21.05 -13.90 -9.60
CA ASN A 156 19.64 -13.84 -9.96
C ASN A 156 18.97 -12.59 -9.36
N TYR A 157 17.70 -12.37 -9.70
CA TYR A 157 17.00 -11.15 -9.30
C TYR A 157 16.73 -11.04 -7.79
N ILE A 158 16.47 -12.15 -7.11
CA ILE A 158 16.18 -12.12 -5.66
C ILE A 158 17.40 -11.67 -4.86
N GLU A 159 18.62 -12.01 -5.29
CA GLU A 159 19.85 -11.52 -4.65
C GLU A 159 19.94 -9.99 -4.70
N VAL A 160 19.60 -9.38 -5.85
CA VAL A 160 19.59 -7.92 -6.00
C VAL A 160 18.57 -7.30 -5.04
N ARG A 161 17.36 -7.87 -4.98
CA ARG A 161 16.29 -7.40 -4.10
C ARG A 161 16.70 -7.50 -2.63
N GLN A 162 17.22 -8.65 -2.21
CA GLN A 162 17.71 -8.86 -0.83
C GLN A 162 18.78 -7.84 -0.43
N ARG A 163 19.65 -7.43 -1.37
CA ARG A 163 20.75 -6.53 -1.07
C ARG A 163 20.33 -5.07 -0.91
N PHE A 164 19.30 -4.62 -1.62
CA PHE A 164 19.00 -3.19 -1.74
C PHE A 164 17.59 -2.80 -1.31
N ASP A 165 16.64 -3.75 -1.34
CA ASP A 165 15.22 -3.46 -1.17
C ASP A 165 14.58 -4.19 0.03
N LEU A 166 15.20 -5.24 0.58
CA LEU A 166 14.61 -6.08 1.64
C LEU A 166 15.37 -5.97 2.97
N SER A 167 14.63 -6.11 4.07
CA SER A 167 15.15 -6.11 5.44
C SER A 167 15.72 -7.46 5.88
N ILE A 168 15.23 -8.56 5.28
CA ILE A 168 15.66 -9.93 5.61
C ILE A 168 16.10 -10.70 4.38
N ASP A 169 17.00 -11.65 4.59
CA ASP A 169 17.43 -12.58 3.57
C ASP A 169 16.37 -13.66 3.26
N THR A 170 16.50 -14.31 2.11
CA THR A 170 15.59 -15.37 1.68
C THR A 170 15.55 -16.56 2.63
N PRO A 171 16.68 -17.05 3.19
CA PRO A 171 16.64 -18.09 4.23
C PRO A 171 15.82 -17.67 5.46
N GLY A 172 15.97 -16.44 5.94
CA GLY A 172 15.21 -15.88 7.06
C GLY A 172 13.71 -15.78 6.76
N ALA A 173 13.35 -15.26 5.58
CA ALA A 173 11.96 -15.20 5.13
C ALA A 173 11.31 -16.59 5.02
N ILE A 174 12.02 -17.57 4.43
CA ILE A 174 11.54 -18.96 4.35
C ILE A 174 11.40 -19.59 5.74
N SER A 175 12.35 -19.33 6.64
CA SER A 175 12.30 -19.81 8.02
C SER A 175 11.08 -19.26 8.76
N PHE A 176 10.78 -17.98 8.60
CA PHE A 176 9.59 -17.34 9.15
C PHE A 176 8.28 -18.01 8.67
N LEU A 177 8.14 -18.18 7.35
CA LEU A 177 6.96 -18.81 6.75
C LEU A 177 6.80 -20.26 7.21
N THR A 178 7.91 -20.98 7.38
CA THR A 178 7.91 -22.38 7.86
C THR A 178 7.41 -22.44 9.30
N HIS A 179 8.00 -21.65 10.21
CA HIS A 179 7.54 -21.61 11.61
C HIS A 179 6.09 -21.14 11.75
N LEU A 180 5.64 -20.23 10.88
CA LEU A 180 4.24 -19.80 10.86
C LEU A 180 3.31 -20.94 10.42
N ASN A 181 3.69 -21.71 9.41
CA ASN A 181 2.93 -22.88 8.95
C ASN A 181 2.81 -23.95 10.05
N ASP A 182 3.90 -24.21 10.77
CA ASP A 182 3.92 -25.22 11.84
C ASP A 182 2.87 -24.91 12.92
N GLY A 183 2.83 -23.66 13.41
CA GLY A 183 1.83 -23.29 14.40
C GLY A 183 0.43 -23.05 13.84
N ALA A 184 0.29 -22.59 12.59
CA ALA A 184 -1.00 -22.49 11.92
C ALA A 184 -1.65 -23.88 11.73
N THR A 185 -0.85 -24.92 11.47
CA THR A 185 -1.32 -26.30 11.38
C THR A 185 -1.99 -26.74 12.67
N SER A 186 -1.40 -26.46 13.84
CA SER A 186 -1.98 -26.76 15.15
C SER A 186 -3.31 -26.04 15.40
N LEU A 187 -3.49 -24.83 14.86
CA LEU A 187 -4.75 -24.10 14.95
C LEU A 187 -5.81 -24.67 13.99
N CYS A 188 -5.41 -25.00 12.76
CA CYS A 188 -6.31 -25.52 11.73
C CYS A 188 -6.82 -26.93 12.01
N THR A 189 -6.04 -27.79 12.67
CA THR A 189 -6.52 -29.11 13.14
C THR A 189 -7.66 -28.95 14.14
N ASN A 190 -7.60 -27.94 15.00
CA ASN A 190 -8.67 -27.64 15.96
C ASN A 190 -9.87 -26.93 15.30
N ALA A 191 -9.64 -26.14 14.25
CA ALA A 191 -10.68 -25.39 13.54
C ALA A 191 -11.47 -26.20 12.49
N ARG A 192 -10.97 -27.35 12.02
CA ARG A 192 -11.77 -28.27 11.18
C ARG A 192 -12.96 -28.83 11.95
N ASP A 193 -12.76 -29.16 13.23
CA ASP A 193 -13.84 -29.57 14.14
C ASP A 193 -14.86 -28.46 14.42
N GLU A 194 -14.50 -27.18 14.26
CA GLU A 194 -15.40 -26.04 14.40
C GLU A 194 -16.09 -25.64 13.09
N ARG A 195 -15.41 -25.76 11.94
CA ARG A 195 -15.99 -25.51 10.61
C ARG A 195 -17.15 -26.47 10.29
N ASP A 196 -17.07 -27.72 10.77
CA ASP A 196 -18.17 -28.69 10.66
C ASP A 196 -19.30 -28.45 11.68
N ARG A 197 -19.06 -27.71 12.77
CA ARG A 197 -20.10 -27.33 13.75
C ARG A 197 -20.86 -26.05 13.37
N CYS A 198 -20.35 -25.27 12.42
CA CYS A 198 -21.10 -24.16 11.84
C CYS A 198 -22.10 -24.69 10.81
N ASP A 199 -23.37 -24.76 11.22
CA ASP A 199 -24.50 -25.16 10.38
C ASP A 199 -24.47 -24.41 9.02
N PRO A 200 -24.41 -25.13 7.87
CA PRO A 200 -24.53 -24.54 6.55
C PRO A 200 -25.79 -23.68 6.36
N SER A 201 -26.83 -23.85 7.18
CA SER A 201 -28.03 -22.99 7.19
C SER A 201 -27.76 -21.57 7.69
N THR A 202 -26.65 -21.33 8.40
CA THR A 202 -26.18 -19.97 8.76
C THR A 202 -25.39 -19.28 7.63
N LYS A 203 -25.19 -19.95 6.47
CA LYS A 203 -24.59 -19.35 5.26
C LYS A 203 -25.43 -18.23 4.62
N ASN A 204 -26.58 -17.86 5.18
CA ASN A 204 -27.50 -16.89 4.60
C ASN A 204 -27.86 -15.71 5.51
N ARG A 205 -26.93 -15.28 6.37
CA ARG A 205 -26.88 -13.87 6.75
C ARG A 205 -25.49 -13.32 6.45
N SER A 206 -25.27 -13.03 5.17
CA SER A 206 -24.72 -11.72 4.83
C SER A 206 -25.64 -10.69 5.50
N ILE A 207 -25.44 -10.41 6.80
CA ILE A 207 -25.89 -9.13 7.29
C ILE A 207 -25.02 -8.17 6.48
N VAL A 208 -25.67 -7.57 5.48
CA VAL A 208 -25.09 -6.58 4.59
C VAL A 208 -24.71 -5.41 5.50
N PHE A 209 -23.50 -5.47 6.06
CA PHE A 209 -22.84 -4.37 6.77
C PHE A 209 -22.15 -3.42 5.79
N ASP A 210 -22.46 -3.57 4.50
CA ASP A 210 -22.06 -2.62 3.48
C ASP A 210 -22.77 -1.31 3.77
N ASN A 211 -21.97 -0.26 3.87
CA ASN A 211 -22.45 1.11 3.84
C ASN A 211 -23.42 1.45 4.98
N ILE A 212 -23.05 1.08 6.21
CA ILE A 212 -23.77 1.48 7.43
C ILE A 212 -23.07 2.61 8.21
N LEU A 213 -21.77 2.79 8.02
CA LEU A 213 -20.96 3.75 8.78
C LEU A 213 -21.00 5.11 8.08
N PRO A 214 -21.53 6.18 8.69
CA PRO A 214 -21.51 7.50 8.09
C PRO A 214 -20.06 7.94 7.82
N ILE A 215 -19.76 8.35 6.58
CA ILE A 215 -18.42 8.80 6.19
C ILE A 215 -17.94 9.99 7.02
N THR A 216 -18.88 10.81 7.52
CA THR A 216 -18.61 11.93 8.43
C THR A 216 -17.99 11.49 9.77
N GLY A 217 -18.24 10.26 10.21
CA GLY A 217 -17.62 9.71 11.42
C GLY A 217 -16.15 9.35 11.23
N VAL A 218 -15.69 9.08 10.01
CA VAL A 218 -14.31 8.69 9.70
C VAL A 218 -13.32 9.71 10.23
N ARG A 219 -13.55 10.99 9.91
CA ARG A 219 -12.72 12.11 10.38
C ARG A 219 -12.60 12.11 11.90
N ARG A 220 -13.73 12.08 12.61
CA ARG A 220 -13.75 12.13 14.08
C ARG A 220 -13.01 10.95 14.70
N LEU A 221 -13.13 9.76 14.10
CA LEU A 221 -12.43 8.58 14.59
C LEU A 221 -10.92 8.69 14.37
N LEU A 222 -10.47 9.21 13.23
CA LEU A 222 -9.05 9.51 12.98
C LEU A 222 -8.51 10.49 14.03
N GLU A 223 -9.21 11.60 14.28
CA GLU A 223 -8.81 12.61 15.27
C GLU A 223 -8.67 12.03 16.69
N ILE A 224 -9.63 11.18 17.12
CA ILE A 224 -9.57 10.52 18.43
C ILE A 224 -8.38 9.56 18.49
N ILE A 225 -8.21 8.70 17.48
CA ILE A 225 -7.13 7.72 17.48
C ILE A 225 -5.75 8.38 17.44
N VAL A 226 -5.58 9.43 16.64
CA VAL A 226 -4.31 10.19 16.56
C VAL A 226 -3.97 10.79 17.93
N ARG A 227 -4.95 11.36 18.61
CA ARG A 227 -4.77 11.92 19.95
C ARG A 227 -4.44 10.84 20.97
N ASP A 228 -5.26 9.81 21.06
CA ASP A 228 -5.22 8.84 22.15
C ASP A 228 -4.05 7.85 22.02
N GLU A 229 -3.71 7.44 20.79
CA GLU A 229 -2.67 6.42 20.57
C GLU A 229 -1.31 7.03 20.19
N PHE A 230 -1.27 8.27 19.67
CA PHE A 230 -0.02 8.90 19.25
C PHE A 230 0.31 10.20 20.00
N GLY A 231 -0.63 10.77 20.77
CA GLY A 231 -0.39 12.04 21.47
C GLY A 231 -0.19 13.23 20.52
N LEU A 232 -0.76 13.15 19.33
CA LEU A 232 -0.71 14.20 18.31
C LEU A 232 -2.10 14.80 18.08
N ASP A 233 -2.15 15.99 17.51
CA ASP A 233 -3.40 16.59 17.08
C ASP A 233 -3.53 16.48 15.56
N LEU A 234 -4.68 15.93 15.12
CA LEU A 234 -5.08 15.95 13.73
C LEU A 234 -6.12 17.05 13.55
N VAL A 235 -5.75 18.14 12.88
CA VAL A 235 -6.62 19.31 12.69
C VAL A 235 -7.15 19.30 11.27
N SER A 236 -8.48 19.16 11.12
CA SER A 236 -9.08 19.26 9.80
C SER A 236 -9.15 20.70 9.33
N LEU A 237 -8.70 20.89 8.11
CA LEU A 237 -8.60 22.19 7.48
C LEU A 237 -9.87 22.60 6.72
N ASN A 238 -10.72 21.66 6.37
CA ASN A 238 -11.88 21.89 5.51
C ASN A 238 -13.23 21.76 6.24
N ALA A 239 -13.31 22.33 7.45
CA ALA A 239 -14.43 22.14 8.38
C ALA A 239 -15.84 22.47 7.82
N ASP A 240 -15.94 23.35 6.81
CA ASP A 240 -17.20 23.87 6.28
C ASP A 240 -17.47 23.53 4.81
N CYS A 241 -16.60 22.76 4.13
CA CYS A 241 -16.86 22.43 2.73
C CYS A 241 -17.81 21.23 2.62
N ASP A 242 -19.01 21.54 2.12
CA ASP A 242 -20.08 20.67 1.62
C ASP A 242 -19.80 19.15 1.68
N SER A 243 -20.68 18.43 2.39
CA SER A 243 -20.71 16.95 2.55
C SER A 243 -20.68 16.11 1.26
N THR A 244 -20.66 16.78 0.12
CA THR A 244 -20.50 16.26 -1.24
C THR A 244 -19.03 16.12 -1.67
N ARG A 245 -18.08 16.77 -0.98
CA ARG A 245 -16.67 16.73 -1.35
C ARG A 245 -15.98 15.53 -0.74
N GLU A 246 -15.59 14.61 -1.62
CA GLU A 246 -14.79 13.40 -1.39
C GLU A 246 -13.35 13.67 -0.90
N LEU A 247 -13.05 14.83 -0.29
CA LEU A 247 -11.71 15.22 0.12
C LEU A 247 -11.66 15.53 1.62
N MET A 248 -10.69 14.97 2.34
CA MET A 248 -10.39 15.36 3.72
C MET A 248 -8.95 15.88 3.80
N LEU A 249 -8.77 17.08 4.33
CA LEU A 249 -7.45 17.69 4.49
C LEU A 249 -7.14 17.86 5.97
N PHE A 250 -5.98 17.38 6.38
CA PHE A 250 -5.51 17.42 7.76
C PHE A 250 -4.13 18.03 7.89
N GLU A 251 -3.98 18.89 8.88
CA GLU A 251 -2.71 19.19 9.53
C GLU A 251 -2.44 18.16 10.62
N LEU A 252 -1.23 17.64 10.67
CA LEU A 252 -0.75 16.86 11.80
C LEU A 252 0.15 17.76 12.66
N CYS A 253 -0.18 17.86 13.94
CA CYS A 253 0.49 18.75 14.88
C CYS A 253 1.09 17.98 16.06
N SER A 254 2.31 18.36 16.45
CA SER A 254 2.97 17.90 17.67
C SER A 254 3.22 19.10 18.57
N THR A 255 2.73 19.08 19.81
CA THR A 255 2.90 20.20 20.77
C THR A 255 2.56 21.58 20.17
N CYS A 256 1.46 21.66 19.40
CA CYS A 256 1.00 22.85 18.66
C CYS A 256 1.89 23.32 17.48
N GLU A 257 2.91 22.57 17.08
CA GLU A 257 3.68 22.79 15.85
C GLU A 257 3.17 21.89 14.72
N VAL A 258 2.98 22.43 13.52
CA VAL A 258 2.60 21.65 12.33
C VAL A 258 3.80 20.84 11.85
N ILE A 259 3.65 19.51 11.83
CA ILE A 259 4.73 18.59 11.44
C ILE A 259 4.54 17.98 10.05
N GLY A 260 3.36 18.14 9.44
CA GLY A 260 3.08 17.77 8.06
C GLY A 260 1.59 17.73 7.73
N TYR A 261 1.27 17.31 6.51
CA TYR A 261 -0.08 17.35 5.96
C TYR A 261 -0.50 16.01 5.37
N VAL A 262 -1.75 15.62 5.63
CA VAL A 262 -2.37 14.41 5.08
C VAL A 262 -3.61 14.79 4.28
N LEU A 263 -3.65 14.38 3.02
CA LEU A 263 -4.78 14.55 2.12
C LEU A 263 -5.43 13.19 1.89
N PHE A 264 -6.73 13.08 2.10
CA PHE A 264 -7.53 11.95 1.64
C PHE A 264 -8.33 12.35 0.41
N ASP A 265 -8.29 11.48 -0.58
CA ASP A 265 -9.13 11.49 -1.77
C ASP A 265 -10.01 10.24 -1.74
N LEU A 266 -11.22 10.42 -1.22
CA LEU A 266 -12.24 9.40 -0.94
C LEU A 266 -13.20 9.24 -2.12
N ARG A 267 -12.68 8.85 -3.28
CA ARG A 267 -13.47 8.77 -4.52
C ARG A 267 -14.44 7.59 -4.53
N VAL A 268 -15.56 7.76 -5.23
CA VAL A 268 -16.35 6.63 -5.74
C VAL A 268 -15.54 5.90 -6.82
N LYS A 269 -15.66 4.57 -6.87
CA LYS A 269 -14.91 3.69 -7.78
C LYS A 269 -15.04 4.12 -9.25
N GLU A 270 -13.93 4.54 -9.86
CA GLU A 270 -13.86 4.87 -11.29
C GLU A 270 -13.28 3.72 -12.14
N PRO A 271 -13.72 3.53 -13.39
CA PRO A 271 -13.19 2.48 -14.26
C PRO A 271 -11.71 2.72 -14.60
N GLY A 272 -10.87 1.69 -14.41
CA GLY A 272 -9.46 1.71 -14.82
C GLY A 272 -8.47 2.00 -13.69
N PHE A 273 -8.94 2.46 -12.53
CA PHE A 273 -8.15 2.51 -11.30
C PHE A 273 -8.67 1.44 -10.34
N SER A 274 -7.75 0.61 -9.82
CA SER A 274 -8.10 -0.34 -8.76
C SER A 274 -7.09 -0.28 -7.63
N GLY A 275 -7.62 -0.15 -6.41
CA GLY A 275 -6.88 -0.30 -5.18
C GLY A 275 -6.40 1.03 -4.58
N ASN A 276 -6.50 1.07 -3.26
CA ASN A 276 -6.10 2.20 -2.43
C ASN A 276 -4.58 2.32 -2.39
N ARG A 277 -4.10 3.56 -2.21
CA ARG A 277 -2.66 3.85 -2.20
C ARG A 277 -2.34 5.14 -1.46
N THR A 278 -1.14 5.12 -0.89
CA THR A 278 -0.53 6.28 -0.26
C THR A 278 0.65 6.76 -1.09
N LEU A 279 0.66 8.07 -1.38
CA LEU A 279 1.65 8.72 -2.24
C LEU A 279 2.33 9.86 -1.50
N PRO A 280 3.64 9.74 -1.19
CA PRO A 280 4.39 10.85 -0.65
C PRO A 280 4.54 11.94 -1.74
N ILE A 281 4.05 13.14 -1.45
CA ILE A 281 4.09 14.31 -2.33
C ILE A 281 5.40 15.05 -2.10
N THR A 282 5.67 15.39 -0.84
CA THR A 282 6.96 15.97 -0.41
C THR A 282 7.40 15.28 0.86
N GLN A 283 8.70 15.13 1.04
CA GLN A 283 9.30 14.62 2.28
C GLN A 283 9.81 15.78 3.12
N ARG A 284 10.05 15.53 4.41
CA ARG A 284 10.72 16.50 5.26
C ARG A 284 12.13 16.75 4.74
N ALA A 285 12.49 18.00 4.47
CA ALA A 285 13.83 18.35 4.01
C ALA A 285 14.19 19.77 4.47
N SER A 286 15.45 19.96 4.86
CA SER A 286 16.01 21.30 5.04
C SER A 286 16.20 21.95 3.67
N VAL A 287 15.60 23.11 3.46
CA VAL A 287 15.72 23.90 2.23
C VAL A 287 16.15 25.30 2.62
N GLU A 288 17.43 25.60 2.39
CA GLU A 288 18.07 26.85 2.80
C GLU A 288 17.80 27.15 4.29
N ASP A 289 17.16 28.28 4.60
CA ASP A 289 16.82 28.72 5.96
C ASP A 289 15.44 28.23 6.44
N SER A 290 14.84 27.26 5.74
CA SER A 290 13.48 26.75 6.02
C SER A 290 13.40 25.22 6.04
N ILE A 291 12.28 24.70 6.54
CA ILE A 291 11.97 23.28 6.49
C ILE A 291 10.79 23.07 5.54
N GLN A 292 11.00 22.27 4.49
CA GLN A 292 9.91 21.69 3.73
C GLN A 292 9.21 20.66 4.62
N LEU A 293 7.92 20.87 4.90
CA LEU A 293 7.10 19.90 5.62
C LEU A 293 6.66 18.76 4.69
N PRO A 294 6.56 17.52 5.21
CA PRO A 294 6.07 16.39 4.44
C PRO A 294 4.58 16.54 4.12
N ILE A 295 4.21 16.13 2.92
CA ILE A 295 2.84 16.13 2.41
C ILE A 295 2.58 14.76 1.80
N VAL A 296 1.45 14.15 2.14
CA VAL A 296 1.08 12.82 1.64
C VAL A 296 -0.38 12.75 1.21
N LEU A 297 -0.64 12.04 0.12
CA LEU A 297 -1.97 11.76 -0.41
C LEU A 297 -2.35 10.30 -0.18
N CYS A 298 -3.48 10.07 0.46
CA CYS A 298 -4.19 8.80 0.56
C CYS A 298 -5.34 8.79 -0.45
N SER A 299 -5.17 8.06 -1.56
CA SER A 299 -6.25 7.83 -2.52
C SER A 299 -6.99 6.55 -2.11
N CYS A 300 -8.24 6.71 -1.65
CA CYS A 300 -9.07 5.62 -1.16
C CYS A 300 -10.36 5.54 -1.97
N GLU A 301 -10.56 4.43 -2.66
CA GLU A 301 -11.83 4.08 -3.28
C GLU A 301 -12.82 3.67 -2.20
N VAL A 302 -13.80 4.53 -1.92
CA VAL A 302 -14.87 4.26 -0.97
C VAL A 302 -16.18 4.20 -1.73
N ASN A 303 -16.81 3.03 -1.78
CA ASN A 303 -18.15 2.92 -2.35
C ASN A 303 -19.16 3.52 -1.36
N SER A 304 -19.28 4.84 -1.32
CA SER A 304 -20.18 5.51 -0.38
C SER A 304 -21.61 5.54 -0.92
N ALA A 305 -22.44 4.58 -0.52
CA ALA A 305 -23.87 4.63 -0.81
C ALA A 305 -24.57 5.56 0.18
N GLY A 306 -25.08 6.72 -0.29
CA GLY A 306 -25.81 7.67 0.55
C GLY A 306 -24.98 8.24 1.72
N GLY A 307 -23.69 8.49 1.49
CA GLY A 307 -22.77 9.02 2.51
C GLY A 307 -22.36 8.02 3.59
N LYS A 308 -22.54 6.72 3.34
CA LYS A 308 -22.13 5.65 4.27
C LYS A 308 -21.17 4.67 3.60
N ILE A 309 -20.23 4.14 4.38
CA ILE A 309 -19.19 3.20 3.95
C ILE A 309 -19.25 1.89 4.73
N SER A 310 -18.70 0.82 4.15
CA SER A 310 -18.53 -0.46 4.83
C SER A 310 -17.39 -0.40 5.85
N TYR A 311 -17.35 -1.35 6.79
CA TYR A 311 -16.21 -1.50 7.69
C TYR A 311 -14.91 -1.81 6.92
N GLY A 312 -15.00 -2.56 5.81
CA GLY A 312 -13.84 -2.84 4.96
C GLY A 312 -13.26 -1.58 4.30
N ALA A 313 -14.12 -0.64 3.88
CA ALA A 313 -13.70 0.66 3.39
C ALA A 313 -13.04 1.48 4.51
N LEU A 314 -13.64 1.51 5.71
CA LEU A 314 -13.04 2.17 6.88
C LEU A 314 -11.65 1.59 7.22
N LEU A 315 -11.53 0.26 7.26
CA LEU A 315 -10.26 -0.43 7.49
C LEU A 315 -9.21 -0.03 6.46
N SER A 316 -9.62 0.13 5.20
CA SER A 316 -8.71 0.54 4.13
C SER A 316 -8.27 2.00 4.26
N ILE A 317 -9.16 2.90 4.68
CA ILE A 317 -8.77 4.30 4.99
C ILE A 317 -7.70 4.31 6.10
N PHE A 318 -7.90 3.51 7.14
CA PHE A 318 -6.93 3.40 8.24
C PHE A 318 -5.61 2.75 7.80
N HIS A 319 -5.66 1.78 6.88
CA HIS A 319 -4.47 1.21 6.27
C HIS A 319 -3.61 2.28 5.58
N GLU A 320 -4.20 3.05 4.66
CA GLU A 320 -3.50 4.14 3.97
C GLU A 320 -3.04 5.22 4.95
N PHE A 321 -3.85 5.51 5.97
CA PHE A 321 -3.47 6.45 7.01
C PHE A 321 -2.20 6.04 7.77
N GLY A 322 -1.96 4.74 7.99
CA GLY A 322 -0.73 4.29 8.63
C GLY A 322 0.52 4.53 7.78
N HIS A 323 0.42 4.37 6.46
CA HIS A 323 1.50 4.78 5.54
C HIS A 323 1.72 6.30 5.59
N ALA A 324 0.64 7.08 5.63
CA ALA A 324 0.71 8.54 5.72
C ALA A 324 1.33 9.03 7.03
N LEU A 325 0.92 8.46 8.16
CA LEU A 325 1.52 8.75 9.46
C LEU A 325 3.01 8.42 9.47
N ASP A 326 3.40 7.25 8.97
CA ASP A 326 4.82 6.89 8.92
C ASP A 326 5.65 7.87 8.08
N HIS A 327 5.10 8.30 6.93
CA HIS A 327 5.76 9.29 6.09
C HIS A 327 5.93 10.64 6.77
N VAL A 328 4.88 11.16 7.44
CA VAL A 328 4.91 12.48 8.09
C VAL A 328 5.81 12.47 9.33
N LEU A 329 5.85 11.36 10.07
CA LEU A 329 6.63 11.25 11.31
C LEU A 329 8.13 11.03 11.09
N ASP A 330 8.54 10.65 9.88
CA ASP A 330 9.96 10.46 9.54
C ASP A 330 10.68 11.79 9.33
N LYS A 331 11.87 11.90 9.92
CA LYS A 331 12.73 13.08 9.81
C LYS A 331 13.56 13.14 8.53
N LYS A 332 13.69 12.03 7.80
CA LYS A 332 14.65 11.90 6.69
C LYS A 332 13.99 11.64 5.34
N GLU A 333 13.66 10.38 5.07
CA GLU A 333 13.38 9.94 3.70
C GLU A 333 11.93 9.48 3.50
N GLY A 334 11.18 9.34 4.60
CA GLY A 334 9.78 8.94 4.60
C GLY A 334 9.56 7.56 4.02
N LEU A 335 8.32 7.32 3.56
CA LEU A 335 7.89 6.05 3.00
C LEU A 335 8.77 5.50 1.86
N SER A 336 9.41 6.36 1.05
CA SER A 336 10.19 5.93 -0.11
C SER A 336 11.47 5.16 0.23
N ALA A 337 11.99 5.29 1.45
CA ALA A 337 13.23 4.64 1.86
C ALA A 337 13.03 3.33 2.64
N ARG A 338 11.77 2.95 2.88
CA ARG A 338 11.47 1.75 3.66
C ARG A 338 11.81 0.48 2.88
N PRO A 339 12.38 -0.55 3.54
CA PRO A 339 12.44 -1.89 2.96
C PRO A 339 11.05 -2.35 2.52
N VAL A 340 10.97 -2.95 1.33
CA VAL A 340 9.70 -3.31 0.69
C VAL A 340 8.90 -4.31 1.54
N ASP A 341 9.62 -5.23 2.18
CA ASP A 341 9.08 -6.26 3.06
C ASP A 341 8.55 -5.74 4.40
N GLU A 342 8.85 -4.48 4.75
CA GLU A 342 8.42 -3.85 6.00
C GLU A 342 7.54 -2.60 5.78
N LEU A 343 7.27 -2.24 4.52
CA LEU A 343 6.37 -1.13 4.17
C LEU A 343 5.00 -1.24 4.86
N GLU A 344 4.51 -2.47 5.01
CA GLU A 344 3.19 -2.74 5.59
C GLU A 344 3.14 -2.68 7.12
N VAL A 345 4.27 -2.48 7.80
CA VAL A 345 4.31 -2.51 9.27
C VAL A 345 3.43 -1.41 9.88
N ALA A 346 3.58 -0.18 9.41
CA ALA A 346 2.85 0.97 9.95
C ALA A 346 1.35 0.93 9.58
N SER A 347 1.02 0.62 8.32
CA SER A 347 -0.37 0.49 7.86
C SER A 347 -1.15 -0.55 8.65
N ARG A 348 -0.56 -1.73 8.86
CA ARG A 348 -1.20 -2.82 9.61
C ARG A 348 -1.31 -2.50 11.10
N TYR A 349 -0.35 -1.79 11.69
CA TYR A 349 -0.46 -1.32 13.06
C TYR A 349 -1.66 -0.37 13.25
N VAL A 350 -1.87 0.57 12.33
CA VAL A 350 -3.02 1.48 12.39
C VAL A 350 -4.35 0.74 12.17
N GLU A 351 -4.40 -0.28 11.32
CA GLU A 351 -5.56 -1.19 11.25
C GLU A 351 -5.83 -1.90 12.59
N HIS A 352 -4.78 -2.32 13.30
CA HIS A 352 -4.91 -2.95 14.61
C HIS A 352 -5.45 -1.98 15.66
N ILE A 353 -4.99 -0.73 15.64
CA ILE A 353 -5.56 0.34 16.49
C ILE A 353 -7.05 0.54 16.19
N LEU A 354 -7.45 0.60 14.91
CA LEU A 354 -8.87 0.66 14.55
C LEU A 354 -9.65 -0.51 15.15
N ARG A 355 -9.10 -1.73 15.12
CA ARG A 355 -9.74 -2.89 15.74
C ARG A 355 -9.86 -2.75 17.27
N LYS A 356 -8.81 -2.29 17.93
CA LYS A 356 -8.77 -2.02 19.38
C LYS A 356 -9.75 -0.91 19.78
N SER A 357 -10.02 0.05 18.89
CA SER A 357 -10.95 1.15 19.14
C SER A 357 -12.40 0.70 19.41
N MET A 358 -12.78 -0.50 18.95
CA MET A 358 -14.08 -1.13 19.26
C MET A 358 -14.13 -1.77 20.67
N SER A 359 -13.00 -1.84 21.36
CA SER A 359 -12.90 -2.41 22.72
C SER A 359 -12.70 -1.34 23.78
N ASN A 360 -12.10 -0.20 23.42
CA ASN A 360 -11.86 0.93 24.34
C ASN A 360 -12.96 2.01 24.29
N GLY A 361 -13.99 1.85 23.45
CA GLY A 361 -15.14 2.76 23.36
C GLY A 361 -14.98 3.91 22.37
N ALA A 362 -13.79 4.12 21.78
CA ALA A 362 -13.55 5.20 20.83
C ALA A 362 -14.43 5.04 19.57
N PHE A 363 -14.55 3.83 19.04
CA PHE A 363 -15.39 3.55 17.88
C PHE A 363 -16.87 3.81 18.19
N GLU A 364 -17.36 3.34 19.33
CA GLU A 364 -18.74 3.51 19.79
C GLU A 364 -19.09 4.98 20.02
N SER A 365 -18.14 5.79 20.50
CA SER A 365 -18.34 7.23 20.69
C SER A 365 -18.63 7.96 19.37
N VAL A 366 -18.10 7.45 18.26
CA VAL A 366 -18.26 8.01 16.91
C VAL A 366 -19.46 7.41 16.20
N PHE A 367 -19.72 6.12 16.37
CA PHE A 367 -20.77 5.37 15.69
C PHE A 367 -21.84 4.78 16.64
N PRO A 368 -22.44 5.58 17.55
CA PRO A 368 -23.28 5.06 18.64
C PRO A 368 -24.58 4.41 18.14
N LYS A 369 -25.14 4.88 17.02
CA LYS A 369 -26.39 4.34 16.44
C LYS A 369 -26.18 3.05 15.66
N VAL A 370 -24.93 2.70 15.39
CA VAL A 370 -24.57 1.54 14.56
C VAL A 370 -24.07 0.39 15.43
N MET A 371 -23.41 0.70 16.55
CA MET A 371 -22.78 -0.30 17.42
C MET A 371 -23.73 -0.90 18.44
N ASN A 372 -24.20 -2.12 18.15
CA ASN A 372 -24.75 -3.04 19.14
C ASN A 372 -23.83 -4.26 19.29
N GLU A 373 -24.01 -5.04 20.36
CA GLU A 373 -23.18 -6.23 20.63
C GLU A 373 -23.23 -7.27 19.49
N SER A 374 -24.34 -7.33 18.75
CA SER A 374 -24.47 -8.20 17.58
C SER A 374 -23.56 -7.77 16.42
N LEU A 375 -23.42 -6.47 16.15
CA LEU A 375 -22.51 -5.94 15.13
C LEU A 375 -21.05 -6.19 15.52
N LYS A 376 -20.69 -5.97 16.79
CA LYS A 376 -19.34 -6.26 17.31
C LYS A 376 -18.98 -7.73 17.09
N ALA A 377 -19.87 -8.64 17.49
CA ALA A 377 -19.68 -10.07 17.30
C ALA A 377 -19.52 -10.42 15.81
N SER A 378 -20.30 -9.78 14.95
CA SER A 378 -20.25 -10.01 13.50
C SER A 378 -18.96 -9.51 12.86
N ILE A 379 -18.47 -8.32 13.23
CA ILE A 379 -17.18 -7.79 12.76
C ILE A 379 -16.05 -8.71 13.23
N LYS A 380 -16.06 -9.16 14.49
CA LYS A 380 -15.08 -10.13 15.01
C LYS A 380 -15.09 -11.43 14.21
N LEU A 381 -16.28 -11.98 13.95
CA LEU A 381 -16.43 -13.20 13.15
C LEU A 381 -15.94 -13.01 11.71
N MET A 382 -16.26 -11.88 11.07
CA MET A 382 -15.79 -11.53 9.73
C MET A 382 -14.26 -11.48 9.68
N LEU A 383 -13.62 -10.76 10.62
CA LEU A 383 -12.17 -10.65 10.71
C LEU A 383 -11.51 -12.01 10.95
N ARG A 384 -12.07 -12.83 11.85
CA ARG A 384 -11.59 -14.18 12.12
C ARG A 384 -11.71 -15.09 10.89
N ASN A 385 -12.85 -15.05 10.18
CA ASN A 385 -13.04 -15.84 8.96
C ASN A 385 -12.11 -15.39 7.83
N GLN A 386 -11.97 -14.07 7.63
CA GLN A 386 -11.02 -13.51 6.68
C GLN A 386 -9.61 -14.00 7.00
N PHE A 387 -9.20 -13.96 8.27
CA PHE A 387 -7.90 -14.44 8.69
C PHE A 387 -7.70 -15.94 8.42
N LEU A 388 -8.65 -16.78 8.82
CA LEU A 388 -8.56 -18.25 8.68
C LEU A 388 -8.53 -18.71 7.21
N ILE A 389 -9.20 -17.98 6.32
CA ILE A 389 -9.25 -18.29 4.88
C ILE A 389 -8.05 -17.69 4.14
N GLN A 390 -7.68 -16.44 4.44
CA GLN A 390 -6.66 -15.72 3.67
C GLN A 390 -5.24 -16.10 4.06
N THR A 391 -4.98 -16.43 5.33
CA THR A 391 -3.62 -16.71 5.80
C THR A 391 -2.99 -17.94 5.12
N PRO A 392 -3.68 -19.09 4.98
CA PRO A 392 -3.13 -20.21 4.24
C PRO A 392 -2.82 -19.86 2.77
N VAL A 393 -3.68 -19.07 2.13
CA VAL A 393 -3.49 -18.60 0.75
C VAL A 393 -2.27 -17.69 0.65
N GLU A 394 -2.12 -16.73 1.56
CA GLU A 394 -0.99 -15.81 1.61
C GLU A 394 0.33 -16.51 1.93
N LEU A 395 0.29 -17.51 2.81
CA LEU A 395 1.46 -18.30 3.18
C LEU A 395 1.94 -19.13 1.98
N LEU A 396 1.03 -19.84 1.32
CA LEU A 396 1.33 -20.58 0.09
C LEU A 396 1.86 -19.66 -1.01
N PHE A 397 1.19 -18.53 -1.25
CA PHE A 397 1.60 -17.56 -2.26
C PHE A 397 3.00 -17.00 -1.99
N SER A 398 3.27 -16.61 -0.74
CA SER A 398 4.57 -16.07 -0.32
C SER A 398 5.71 -17.08 -0.47
N LEU A 399 5.49 -18.33 -0.02
CA LEU A 399 6.49 -19.39 -0.15
C LEU A 399 6.74 -19.74 -1.62
N PHE A 400 5.67 -19.85 -2.40
CA PHE A 400 5.76 -20.12 -3.83
C PHE A 400 6.55 -19.04 -4.57
N GLU A 401 6.27 -17.76 -4.31
CA GLU A 401 6.96 -16.66 -4.97
C GLU A 401 8.45 -16.61 -4.63
N LEU A 402 8.82 -16.76 -3.35
CA LEU A 402 10.22 -16.82 -2.94
C LEU A 402 10.94 -17.98 -3.65
N LYS A 403 10.30 -19.14 -3.77
CA LYS A 403 10.84 -20.29 -4.49
C LYS A 403 10.93 -20.04 -5.99
N LEU A 404 10.00 -19.28 -6.57
CA LEU A 404 9.99 -18.94 -7.99
C LEU A 404 11.22 -18.12 -8.35
N TYR A 405 11.52 -17.09 -7.58
CA TYR A 405 12.69 -16.24 -7.84
C TYR A 405 14.01 -16.87 -7.39
N GLN A 406 14.02 -17.72 -6.34
CA GLN A 406 15.21 -18.47 -5.91
C GLN A 406 15.65 -19.54 -6.92
N SER A 407 14.71 -20.10 -7.71
CA SER A 407 15.02 -21.20 -8.62
C SER A 407 15.70 -20.72 -9.91
N ASN A 408 16.82 -21.35 -10.27
CA ASN A 408 17.47 -21.15 -11.57
C ASN A 408 16.82 -21.96 -12.71
N ASP A 409 15.96 -22.93 -12.37
CA ASP A 409 15.41 -23.92 -13.32
C ASP A 409 14.03 -23.54 -13.90
N VAL A 410 13.48 -22.39 -13.53
CA VAL A 410 12.16 -21.95 -14.05
C VAL A 410 12.35 -21.25 -15.38
N SER A 411 12.14 -22.00 -16.47
CA SER A 411 12.30 -21.50 -17.84
C SER A 411 11.04 -21.67 -18.70
N ARG A 412 10.10 -22.50 -18.25
CA ARG A 412 8.84 -22.80 -18.92
C ARG A 412 7.67 -22.77 -17.94
N VAL A 413 6.48 -22.78 -18.51
CA VAL A 413 5.21 -22.73 -17.77
C VAL A 413 5.03 -23.96 -16.87
N GLU A 414 5.47 -25.14 -17.32
CA GLU A 414 5.35 -26.41 -16.59
C GLU A 414 6.20 -26.40 -15.31
N ASP A 415 7.33 -25.69 -15.33
CA ASP A 415 8.23 -25.57 -14.19
C ASP A 415 7.55 -24.77 -13.06
N VAL A 416 6.73 -23.77 -13.42
CA VAL A 416 5.95 -22.97 -12.47
C VAL A 416 4.86 -23.81 -11.79
N ALA A 417 4.14 -24.64 -12.55
CA ALA A 417 3.12 -25.55 -11.99
C ALA A 417 3.74 -26.61 -11.07
N SER A 418 4.89 -27.18 -11.47
CA SER A 418 5.64 -28.11 -10.62
C SER A 418 6.07 -27.46 -9.30
N LEU A 419 6.53 -26.21 -9.36
CA LEU A 419 6.94 -25.45 -8.20
C LEU A 419 5.76 -25.15 -7.25
N PHE A 420 4.60 -24.82 -7.81
CA PHE A 420 3.38 -24.64 -7.04
C PHE A 420 3.02 -25.91 -6.26
N ASN A 421 3.00 -27.07 -6.93
CA ASN A 421 2.69 -28.34 -6.27
C ASN A 421 3.68 -28.64 -5.13
N LYS A 422 4.97 -28.35 -5.32
CA LYS A 422 6.00 -28.49 -4.28
C LYS A 422 5.79 -27.52 -3.10
N ALA A 423 5.33 -26.30 -3.36
CA ALA A 423 5.03 -25.33 -2.31
C ALA A 423 3.75 -25.71 -1.55
N GLN A 424 2.69 -26.10 -2.26
CA GLN A 424 1.41 -26.52 -1.67
C GLN A 424 1.60 -27.74 -0.77
N ALA A 425 2.40 -28.73 -1.20
CA ALA A 425 2.73 -29.91 -0.39
C ALA A 425 3.45 -29.59 0.93
N LYS A 426 4.07 -28.40 1.05
CA LYS A 426 4.73 -27.95 2.28
C LYS A 426 3.81 -27.16 3.21
N ILE A 427 2.71 -26.61 2.70
CA ILE A 427 1.79 -25.77 3.47
C ILE A 427 0.54 -26.57 3.81
N THR A 428 0.55 -27.21 4.98
CA THR A 428 -0.51 -28.13 5.43
C THR A 428 -1.89 -27.48 5.42
N CYS A 429 -1.98 -26.20 5.82
CA CYS A 429 -3.24 -25.48 5.89
C CYS A 429 -3.79 -25.02 4.52
N ALA A 430 -3.02 -25.17 3.43
CA ALA A 430 -3.37 -24.66 2.10
C ALA A 430 -3.59 -25.77 1.03
N HIS A 431 -3.76 -27.03 1.44
CA HIS A 431 -3.99 -28.15 0.51
C HIS A 431 -5.18 -27.96 -0.45
N ASP A 432 -6.24 -27.24 -0.03
CA ASP A 432 -7.41 -26.96 -0.86
C ASP A 432 -7.25 -25.75 -1.80
N VAL A 433 -6.15 -24.99 -1.68
CA VAL A 433 -5.94 -23.78 -2.48
C VAL A 433 -5.55 -24.18 -3.89
N SER A 434 -6.38 -23.88 -4.89
CA SER A 434 -6.10 -24.25 -6.27
C SER A 434 -5.00 -23.39 -6.91
N PHE A 435 -4.41 -23.90 -7.99
CA PHE A 435 -3.42 -23.14 -8.77
C PHE A 435 -4.04 -21.87 -9.39
N GLU A 436 -5.31 -21.94 -9.82
CA GLU A 436 -6.05 -20.79 -10.36
C GLU A 436 -6.28 -19.71 -9.30
N THR A 437 -6.60 -20.11 -8.06
CA THR A 437 -6.67 -19.16 -6.93
C THR A 437 -5.34 -18.47 -6.74
N MET A 438 -4.23 -19.21 -6.77
CA MET A 438 -2.87 -18.65 -6.66
C MET A 438 -2.55 -17.68 -7.81
N LEU A 439 -2.85 -18.04 -9.06
CA LEU A 439 -2.65 -17.14 -10.22
C LEU A 439 -3.49 -15.86 -10.11
N GLY A 440 -4.69 -15.96 -9.55
CA GLY A 440 -5.53 -14.82 -9.24
C GLY A 440 -4.93 -13.85 -8.21
N ARG A 441 -3.99 -14.30 -7.38
CA ARG A 441 -3.29 -13.45 -6.38
C ARG A 441 -2.20 -12.58 -6.98
N PHE A 442 -1.65 -12.94 -8.15
CA PHE A 442 -0.70 -12.07 -8.81
C PHE A 442 -1.41 -10.84 -9.38
N SER A 443 -1.24 -9.72 -8.68
CA SER A 443 -1.69 -8.38 -9.06
C SER A 443 -0.52 -7.58 -9.63
N MET A 444 -0.80 -6.42 -10.21
CA MET A 444 0.26 -5.49 -10.63
C MET A 444 1.18 -5.11 -9.48
N ALA A 445 0.62 -4.87 -8.28
CA ALA A 445 1.42 -4.58 -7.09
C ALA A 445 2.34 -5.75 -6.73
N SER A 446 1.87 -7.00 -6.84
CA SER A 446 2.65 -8.18 -6.47
C SER A 446 3.84 -8.41 -7.43
N VAL A 447 3.67 -8.13 -8.73
CA VAL A 447 4.71 -8.37 -9.74
C VAL A 447 5.60 -7.15 -10.02
N ALA A 448 5.24 -5.96 -9.55
CA ALA A 448 6.03 -4.73 -9.73
C ALA A 448 6.64 -4.21 -8.43
N LYS A 449 5.84 -3.97 -7.38
CA LYS A 449 6.31 -3.37 -6.12
C LYS A 449 6.83 -4.45 -5.16
N TYR A 450 5.99 -5.45 -4.87
CA TYR A 450 6.23 -6.49 -3.85
C TYR A 450 6.91 -7.74 -4.39
N GLN A 451 7.46 -7.70 -5.59
CA GLN A 451 8.24 -8.81 -6.14
C GLN A 451 9.36 -9.26 -5.19
N CYS A 452 9.48 -10.57 -5.00
CA CYS A 452 10.35 -11.22 -4.00
C CYS A 452 10.03 -10.86 -2.53
N ALA A 453 8.92 -10.17 -2.28
CA ALA A 453 8.57 -9.59 -1.00
C ALA A 453 7.08 -9.77 -0.67
N ASN A 454 6.31 -10.63 -1.36
CA ASN A 454 4.89 -10.78 -1.02
C ASN A 454 4.65 -11.37 0.39
N TYR A 455 5.68 -11.96 1.00
CA TYR A 455 5.67 -12.33 2.42
C TYR A 455 5.56 -11.12 3.37
N ALA A 456 5.79 -9.89 2.90
CA ALA A 456 5.67 -8.64 3.64
C ALA A 456 4.35 -8.50 4.41
N TYR A 457 3.26 -8.99 3.82
CA TYR A 457 1.95 -8.94 4.44
C TYR A 457 1.90 -9.77 5.73
N LEU A 458 2.39 -11.01 5.69
CA LEU A 458 2.49 -11.85 6.88
C LEU A 458 3.59 -11.35 7.84
N TRP A 459 4.69 -10.86 7.29
CA TRP A 459 5.81 -10.32 8.04
C TRP A 459 5.41 -9.14 8.91
N SER A 460 4.74 -8.15 8.32
CA SER A 460 4.27 -6.94 8.99
C SER A 460 3.32 -7.23 10.16
N HIS A 461 2.46 -8.24 10.03
CA HIS A 461 1.60 -8.68 11.12
C HIS A 461 2.37 -9.13 12.37
N SER A 462 3.59 -9.66 12.21
CA SER A 462 4.39 -10.13 13.35
C SER A 462 4.87 -8.99 14.26
N PHE A 463 5.00 -7.76 13.74
CA PHE A 463 5.43 -6.59 14.51
C PHE A 463 4.31 -6.02 15.40
N ILE A 464 3.06 -6.13 14.94
CA ILE A 464 1.88 -5.64 15.68
C ILE A 464 1.63 -6.46 16.95
N ALA A 465 1.95 -7.77 16.90
CA ALA A 465 1.89 -8.63 18.07
C ALA A 465 2.82 -8.17 19.22
N GLU A 466 3.72 -7.22 18.95
CA GLU A 466 4.75 -6.73 19.87
C GLU A 466 4.47 -5.30 20.39
N SER A 467 3.49 -4.59 19.80
CA SER A 467 3.27 -3.16 20.06
C SER A 467 2.34 -2.93 21.25
N SER A 468 2.81 -3.15 22.47
CA SER A 468 2.11 -2.67 23.67
C SER A 468 2.43 -1.19 23.88
N SER A 469 1.48 -0.31 23.54
CA SER A 469 1.45 1.14 23.81
C SER A 469 2.72 1.92 23.41
N LEU A 470 2.79 2.34 22.14
CA LEU A 470 3.75 3.36 21.70
C LEU A 470 3.32 4.72 22.27
N ALA A 471 3.78 5.09 23.47
CA ALA A 471 3.50 6.43 24.01
C ALA A 471 4.29 7.51 23.25
N ALA A 472 3.60 8.61 22.92
CA ALA A 472 4.05 9.85 22.28
C ALA A 472 4.83 9.72 20.96
N ALA A 473 4.19 10.07 19.84
CA ALA A 473 4.80 10.19 18.53
C ALA A 473 5.67 11.46 18.42
N GLU A 474 6.87 11.42 18.98
CA GLU A 474 7.97 12.30 18.55
C GLU A 474 8.37 11.97 17.10
N CYS A 475 8.56 12.99 16.27
CA CYS A 475 9.25 12.82 14.99
C CYS A 475 10.65 12.24 15.26
N ARG A 476 10.94 11.06 14.74
CA ARG A 476 12.23 10.36 14.89
C ARG A 476 12.72 9.92 13.52
N ASP A 477 14.01 9.65 13.42
CA ASP A 477 14.57 8.99 12.24
C ASP A 477 13.86 7.64 12.06
N GLY A 478 13.29 7.40 10.88
CA GLY A 478 12.57 6.17 10.57
C GLY A 478 11.07 6.18 10.92
N GLY A 479 10.51 7.27 11.46
CA GLY A 479 9.07 7.44 11.65
C GLY A 479 8.40 6.39 12.57
N LEU A 480 7.13 6.07 12.28
CA LEU A 480 6.36 5.06 13.01
C LEU A 480 6.88 3.65 12.72
N HIS A 481 7.31 3.41 11.49
CA HIS A 481 7.95 2.17 11.06
C HIS A 481 9.18 1.88 11.93
N GLY A 482 10.14 2.82 12.05
CA GLY A 482 11.38 2.62 12.79
C GLY A 482 11.15 2.30 14.27
N ARG A 483 10.08 2.84 14.86
CA ARG A 483 9.65 2.49 16.23
C ARG A 483 9.10 1.06 16.31
N LEU A 484 8.29 0.67 15.34
CA LEU A 484 7.70 -0.68 15.29
C LEU A 484 8.74 -1.74 14.94
N THR A 485 9.76 -1.38 14.16
CA THR A 485 10.84 -2.25 13.70
C THR A 485 12.11 -2.14 14.55
N GLU A 486 12.12 -1.36 15.64
CA GLU A 486 13.26 -1.16 16.56
C GLU A 486 13.86 -2.51 17.05
N TYR A 487 13.08 -3.58 16.99
CA TYR A 487 13.47 -4.95 17.31
C TYR A 487 13.69 -5.87 16.09
N GLN A 488 14.20 -5.33 14.96
CA GLN A 488 14.61 -6.10 13.78
C GLN A 488 15.53 -7.30 14.09
N CYS A 489 16.19 -7.31 15.26
CA CYS A 489 17.07 -8.37 15.75
C CYS A 489 16.37 -9.63 16.31
N ARG A 490 15.04 -9.73 16.32
CA ARG A 490 14.35 -10.93 16.82
C ARG A 490 14.34 -12.06 15.78
N ASP A 491 14.57 -13.29 16.23
CA ASP A 491 14.57 -14.46 15.34
C ASP A 491 13.18 -14.77 14.75
N SER A 492 13.18 -15.45 13.60
CA SER A 492 11.99 -15.80 12.83
C SER A 492 10.98 -16.62 13.63
N ARG A 493 11.43 -17.50 14.54
CA ARG A 493 10.59 -18.37 15.36
C ARG A 493 9.78 -17.57 16.37
N THR A 494 10.45 -16.64 17.04
CA THR A 494 9.84 -15.75 18.02
C THR A 494 8.76 -14.89 17.38
N ARG A 495 9.02 -14.36 16.18
CA ARG A 495 8.02 -13.61 15.39
C ARG A 495 6.80 -14.45 15.03
N SER A 496 7.02 -15.65 14.48
CA SER A 496 5.91 -16.55 14.12
C SER A 496 5.08 -16.94 15.33
N ALA A 497 5.71 -17.32 16.46
CA ALA A 497 5.01 -17.71 17.69
C ALA A 497 4.11 -16.59 18.23
N ARG A 498 4.56 -15.34 18.16
CA ARG A 498 3.77 -14.18 18.60
C ARG A 498 2.61 -13.89 17.68
N LEU A 499 2.85 -13.93 16.37
CA LEU A 499 1.79 -13.82 15.39
C LEU A 499 0.72 -14.88 15.69
N ILE A 500 1.09 -16.16 15.78
CA ILE A 500 0.18 -17.27 16.12
C ILE A 500 -0.60 -16.98 17.42
N LYS A 501 0.05 -16.46 18.46
CA LYS A 501 -0.63 -16.07 19.71
C LYS A 501 -1.70 -15.01 19.47
N THR A 502 -1.38 -13.90 18.80
CA THR A 502 -2.35 -12.86 18.46
C THR A 502 -3.53 -13.43 17.67
N LEU A 503 -3.24 -14.33 16.74
CA LEU A 503 -4.25 -14.98 15.90
C LEU A 503 -5.19 -15.90 16.68
N SER A 504 -4.68 -16.58 17.71
CA SER A 504 -5.50 -17.42 18.59
C SER A 504 -6.43 -16.63 19.52
N THR A 505 -6.20 -15.32 19.66
CA THR A 505 -6.95 -14.44 20.56
C THR A 505 -7.96 -13.51 19.87
N LEU A 506 -8.02 -13.53 18.52
CA LEU A 506 -9.02 -12.82 17.70
C LEU A 506 -10.34 -13.59 17.65
#